data_AF-A0A1B1U899-F1
#
_entry.id   AF-A0A1B1U899-F1
#
_cell.length_a   1.000
_cell.length_b   1.000
_cell.length_c   1.000
_cell.angle_alpha   90.00
_cell.angle_beta   90.00
_cell.angle_gamma   90.00
#
_symmetry.space_group_name_H-M   'P 1'
#
loop_
_entity.id
_entity.type
_entity.pdbx_description
1 polymer ?
#
loop_
_entity_poly.entity_id
_entity_poly.type
_entity_poly.pdbx_seq_one_letter_code
_entity_poly.pdbx_strand_id
1 'polypeptide(L)'
;MAISHQLQTLRGTATSSRPQIATLIESLSRSVELLTLEIDHEEARAGVRDLSDPTYPLLARSLRVRKDNIRITIASLDAFVHATEAA
;
A
#
# COMPACT_ATOMS: atom_id res chain seq x y z
N MET A 1 -6.00 -19.35 33.52
CA MET A 1 -7.19 -18.97 32.72
C MET A 1 -7.10 -17.58 32.09
N ALA A 2 -6.32 -16.62 32.59
CA ALA A 2 -6.25 -15.25 32.02
C ALA A 2 -5.72 -15.18 30.56
N ILE A 3 -4.72 -15.99 30.23
CA ILE A 3 -4.08 -16.01 28.90
C ILE A 3 -5.07 -16.39 27.78
N SER A 4 -5.99 -17.33 28.04
CA SER A 4 -6.97 -17.79 27.06
C SER A 4 -7.99 -16.72 26.68
N HIS A 5 -8.40 -15.87 27.64
CA HIS A 5 -9.34 -14.78 27.37
C HIS A 5 -8.67 -13.65 26.57
N GLN A 6 -7.41 -13.31 26.86
CA GLN A 6 -6.65 -12.31 26.10
C GLN A 6 -6.46 -12.72 24.64
N LEU A 7 -6.17 -14.01 24.38
CA LEU A 7 -6.08 -14.55 23.03
C LEU A 7 -7.42 -14.49 22.27
N GLN A 8 -8.54 -14.80 22.94
CA GLN A 8 -9.87 -14.70 22.34
C GLN A 8 -10.25 -13.25 22.03
N THR A 9 -9.92 -12.29 22.90
CA THR A 9 -10.18 -10.87 22.62
C THR A 9 -9.36 -10.35 21.45
N LEU A 10 -8.07 -10.71 21.37
CA LEU A 10 -7.19 -10.32 20.26
C LEU A 10 -7.67 -10.90 18.93
N ARG A 11 -8.13 -12.16 18.94
CA ARG A 11 -8.70 -12.81 17.75
C ARG A 11 -10.02 -12.18 17.33
N GLY A 12 -10.90 -11.85 18.28
CA GLY A 12 -12.15 -11.15 18.02
C GLY A 12 -11.94 -9.76 17.41
N THR A 13 -10.96 -9.01 17.89
CA THR A 13 -10.59 -7.71 17.29
C THR A 13 -10.02 -7.86 15.88
N ALA A 14 -9.15 -8.85 15.66
CA ALA A 14 -8.57 -9.11 14.35
C ALA A 14 -9.63 -9.47 13.30
N THR A 15 -10.59 -10.33 13.64
CA THR A 15 -11.69 -10.71 12.74
C THR A 15 -12.59 -9.51 12.42
N SER A 16 -12.88 -8.65 13.40
CA SER A 16 -13.72 -7.46 13.20
C SER A 16 -13.08 -6.41 12.28
N SER A 17 -11.74 -6.28 12.32
CA SER A 17 -11.00 -5.33 11.48
C SER A 17 -10.77 -5.79 10.04
N ARG A 18 -10.97 -7.06 9.69
CA ARG A 18 -10.69 -7.56 8.33
C ARG A 18 -11.41 -6.82 7.20
N PRO A 19 -12.74 -6.57 7.28
CA PRO A 19 -13.42 -5.83 6.22
C PRO A 19 -12.86 -4.41 6.04
N GLN A 20 -12.45 -3.78 7.15
CA GLN A 20 -11.85 -2.44 7.11
C GLN A 20 -10.47 -2.47 6.44
N ILE A 21 -9.67 -3.50 6.72
CA ILE A 21 -8.35 -3.68 6.10
C ILE A 21 -8.50 -3.96 4.59
N ALA A 22 -9.47 -4.77 4.17
CA ALA A 22 -9.76 -5.02 2.76
C ALA A 22 -10.14 -3.72 2.02
N THR A 23 -11.03 -2.90 2.60
CA THR A 23 -11.38 -1.58 2.03
C THR A 23 -10.17 -0.65 1.95
N LEU A 24 -9.30 -0.68 2.96
CA LEU A 24 -8.07 0.12 2.96
C LEU A 24 -7.11 -0.32 1.85
N ILE A 25 -6.93 -1.64 1.66
CA ILE A 25 -6.10 -2.19 0.57
C ILE A 25 -6.66 -1.78 -0.79
N GLU A 26 -7.97 -1.83 -1.01
CA GLU A 26 -8.60 -1.40 -2.25
C GLU A 26 -8.34 0.10 -2.52
N SER A 27 -8.51 0.94 -1.50
CA SER A 27 -8.27 2.38 -1.59
C SER A 27 -6.80 2.72 -1.89
N LEU A 28 -5.87 2.03 -1.24
CA LEU A 28 -4.43 2.18 -1.48
C LEU A 28 -4.05 1.68 -2.89
N SER A 29 -4.67 0.61 -3.37
CA SER A 29 -4.45 0.09 -4.72
C SER A 29 -4.90 1.09 -5.79
N ARG A 30 -6.08 1.70 -5.61
CA ARG A 30 -6.53 2.81 -6.46
C ARG A 30 -5.57 4.00 -6.42
N SER A 31 -4.98 4.28 -5.26
CA SER A 31 -3.96 5.33 -5.15
C SER A 31 -2.68 5.00 -5.93
N VAL A 32 -2.27 3.73 -5.99
CA VAL A 32 -1.14 3.28 -6.82
C VAL A 32 -1.42 3.46 -8.32
N GLU A 33 -2.65 3.18 -8.75
CA GLU A 33 -3.08 3.42 -10.13
C GLU A 33 -3.03 4.91 -10.48
N LEU A 34 -3.61 5.77 -9.63
CA LEU A 34 -3.57 7.23 -9.81
C LEU A 34 -2.13 7.75 -9.86
N LEU A 35 -1.26 7.32 -8.94
CA LEU A 35 0.15 7.71 -8.96
C LEU A 35 0.86 7.25 -10.23
N THR A 36 0.46 6.11 -10.81
CA THR A 36 1.02 5.64 -12.08
C THR A 36 0.63 6.56 -13.22
N LEU A 37 -0.65 6.97 -13.29
CA LEU A 37 -1.11 7.94 -14.28
C LEU A 37 -0.41 9.31 -14.14
N GLU A 38 -0.22 9.78 -12.91
CA GLU A 38 0.47 11.05 -12.64
C GLU A 38 1.97 10.99 -12.99
N ILE A 39 2.64 9.85 -12.75
CA ILE A 39 4.01 9.62 -13.20
C ILE A 39 4.08 9.68 -14.73
N ASP A 40 3.20 8.95 -15.42
CA ASP A 40 3.18 8.89 -16.88
C ASP A 40 2.88 10.26 -17.49
N HIS A 41 1.96 11.02 -16.88
CA HIS A 41 1.64 12.39 -17.27
C HIS A 41 2.83 13.32 -17.11
N GLU A 42 3.53 13.28 -15.96
CA GLU A 42 4.68 14.12 -15.70
C GLU A 42 5.85 13.81 -16.63
N GLU A 43 6.13 12.52 -16.86
CA GLU A 43 7.16 12.07 -17.79
C GLU A 43 6.84 12.48 -19.23
N ALA A 44 5.57 12.39 -19.65
CA ALA A 44 5.14 12.85 -20.97
C ALA A 44 5.25 14.38 -21.11
N ARG A 45 4.87 15.13 -20.06
CA ARG A 45 4.97 16.59 -20.02
C ARG A 45 6.41 17.08 -20.12
N ALA A 46 7.33 16.41 -19.43
CA ALA A 46 8.75 16.73 -19.45
C ALA A 46 9.48 16.17 -20.68
N GLY A 47 8.91 15.17 -21.36
CA GLY A 47 9.55 14.47 -22.48
C GLY A 47 10.69 13.54 -22.05
N VAL A 48 10.82 13.24 -20.76
CA VAL A 48 11.91 12.44 -20.19
C VAL A 48 11.32 11.28 -19.38
N ARG A 49 11.61 10.05 -19.80
CA ARG A 49 11.17 8.80 -19.17
C ARG A 49 12.31 7.99 -18.54
N ASP A 50 13.54 8.26 -18.95
CA ASP A 50 14.72 7.58 -18.40
C ASP A 50 15.00 8.12 -16.99
N LEU A 51 14.87 7.26 -16.00
CA LEU A 51 15.10 7.60 -14.59
C LEU A 51 16.56 8.00 -14.30
N SER A 52 17.51 7.51 -15.12
CA SER A 52 18.93 7.83 -15.00
C SER A 52 19.30 9.17 -15.62
N ASP A 53 18.39 9.76 -16.41
CA ASP A 53 18.58 11.08 -17.00
C ASP A 53 18.67 12.14 -15.87
N PRO A 54 19.72 12.98 -15.86
CA PRO A 54 19.86 14.04 -14.85
C PRO A 54 18.72 15.06 -14.89
N THR A 55 18.01 15.17 -16.02
CA THR A 55 16.84 16.03 -16.22
C THR A 55 15.51 15.35 -15.89
N TYR A 56 15.54 14.10 -15.44
CA TYR A 56 14.34 13.37 -15.05
C TYR A 56 13.52 14.15 -13.99
N PRO A 57 12.20 14.30 -14.15
CA PRO A 57 11.39 15.18 -13.30
C PRO A 57 11.41 14.78 -11.83
N LEU A 58 11.72 15.75 -10.95
CA LEU A 58 11.72 15.54 -9.51
C LEU A 58 10.34 15.10 -8.98
N LEU A 59 9.26 15.62 -9.58
CA LEU A 59 7.90 15.23 -9.25
C LEU A 59 7.67 13.74 -9.56
N ALA A 60 7.98 13.29 -10.78
CA ALA A 60 7.85 11.87 -11.15
C ALA A 60 8.70 10.96 -10.24
N ARG A 61 9.90 11.40 -9.83
CA ARG A 61 10.76 10.67 -8.89
C ARG A 61 10.09 10.53 -7.52
N SER A 62 9.53 11.62 -7.00
CA SER A 62 8.84 11.63 -5.70
C SER A 62 7.58 10.77 -5.72
N LEU A 63 6.80 10.82 -6.81
CA LEU A 63 5.61 9.99 -7.00
C LEU A 63 5.96 8.49 -7.06
N ARG A 64 7.07 8.11 -7.71
CA ARG A 64 7.58 6.73 -7.71
C ARG A 64 7.90 6.23 -6.30
N VAL A 65 8.65 7.01 -5.52
CA VAL A 65 8.96 6.66 -4.11
C VAL A 65 7.67 6.49 -3.29
N ARG A 66 6.71 7.40 -3.46
CA ARG A 66 5.42 7.31 -2.76
C ARG A 66 4.63 6.06 -3.18
N LYS A 67 4.61 5.74 -4.47
CA LYS A 67 3.97 4.53 -5.00
C LYS A 67 4.58 3.27 -4.37
N ASP A 68 5.90 3.20 -4.26
CA ASP A 68 6.59 2.06 -3.68
C ASP A 68 6.30 1.91 -2.18
N ASN A 69 6.27 3.03 -1.44
CA ASN A 69 5.87 3.02 -0.02
C ASN A 69 4.43 2.51 0.19
N ILE A 70 3.51 2.87 -0.70
CA ILE A 70 2.13 2.38 -0.63
C ILE A 70 2.07 0.87 -0.94
N ARG A 71 2.83 0.39 -1.93
CA ARG A 71 2.93 -1.05 -2.24
C ARG A 71 3.46 -1.86 -1.06
N ILE A 72 4.47 -1.35 -0.35
CA ILE A 72 5.00 -1.98 0.86
C ILE A 72 3.93 -2.03 1.96
N THR A 73 3.17 -0.95 2.13
CA THR A 73 2.05 -0.91 3.08
C THR A 73 0.97 -1.93 2.72
N ILE A 74 0.57 -2.02 1.45
CA ILE A 74 -0.39 -3.03 0.97
C ILE A 74 0.11 -4.43 1.29
N ALA A 75 1.35 -4.77 0.93
CA ALA A 75 1.92 -6.08 1.20
C ALA A 75 1.95 -6.43 2.70
N SER A 76 2.18 -5.43 3.56
CA SER A 76 2.16 -5.60 5.01
C SER A 76 0.74 -5.85 5.55
N LEU A 77 -0.26 -5.15 4.99
CA LEU A 77 -1.68 -5.35 5.34
C LEU A 77 -2.19 -6.72 4.85
N ASP A 78 -1.84 -7.12 3.64
CA ASP A 78 -2.15 -8.45 3.11
C ASP A 78 -1.56 -9.54 4.00
N ALA A 79 -0.26 -9.45 4.33
CA ALA A 79 0.40 -10.40 5.20
C ALA A 79 -0.28 -10.49 6.58
N PHE A 80 -0.71 -9.35 7.14
CA PHE A 80 -1.46 -9.33 8.38
C PHE A 80 -2.80 -10.06 8.26
N VAL A 81 -3.58 -9.81 7.21
CA VAL A 81 -4.87 -10.51 6.99
C VAL A 81 -4.65 -12.02 6.88
N HIS A 82 -3.71 -12.46 6.05
CA HIS A 82 -3.40 -13.88 5.88
C HIS A 82 -2.92 -14.54 7.18
N ALA A 83 -2.08 -13.85 7.97
CA ALA A 83 -1.64 -14.35 9.27
C ALA A 83 -2.81 -14.52 10.25
N THR A 84 -3.83 -13.65 10.19
CA THR A 84 -5.03 -13.79 11.02
C THR A 84 -5.95 -14.90 10.54
N GLU A 85 -5.90 -15.32 9.26
CA GLU A 85 -6.69 -16.43 8.72
C GLU A 85 -6.15 -17.80 9.12
N ALA A 86 -4.84 -17.91 9.31
CA ALA A 86 -4.16 -19.15 9.69
C ALA A 86 -4.20 -19.47 11.21
N ALA A 87 -4.77 -18.59 12.05
CA ALA A 87 -4.77 -18.65 13.51
C ALA A 87 -6.18 -18.76 14.13
#